data_AF-A0A316VHY8-F1
#
_entry.id   AF-A0A316VHY8-F1
#
_cell.length_a   1.000
_cell.length_b   1.000
_cell.length_c   1.000
_cell.angle_alpha   90.00
_cell.angle_beta   90.00
_cell.angle_gamma   90.00
#
_symmetry.space_group_name_H-M   'P 1'
#
loop_
_entity.id
_entity.type
_entity.pdbx_description
1 polymer ?
#
loop_
_entity_poly.entity_id
_entity_poly.type
_entity_poly.pdbx_seq_one_letter_code
_entity_poly.pdbx_strand_id
1 'polypeptide(L)'
;MHPALIILSVVVTVHIINLIGRERIESALKPFYLRLFNAKDLQQQRQLKKDLFSTRQQLNLTSSQDEFAKWAKLRRSVDKHVAQLEATNARLAGASSSVSLLVRAVLFLGTTLFPFCLTFYFGKTPMFFLPPSGSPTVASSAARISYLPTRKAPGGFEIPHDATHAWSMVNETYLGPLGWLLAMTAAPRGSVSAGMWSTICTRVILLITKQIKDLFVALTYSDPIAAEKKSASTQNEKVEAKATSSAIDEKTDSSARKRNVATTASD
;
A
#
# COMPACT_ATOMS: atom_id res chain seq x y z
N MET A 1 -3.22 -19.63 22.13
CA MET A 1 -2.29 -18.74 21.37
C MET A 1 -2.58 -17.31 21.76
N HIS A 2 -1.56 -16.53 22.14
CA HIS A 2 -1.75 -15.13 22.53
C HIS A 2 -2.26 -14.33 21.31
N PRO A 3 -3.33 -13.52 21.42
CA PRO A 3 -3.96 -12.89 20.26
C PRO A 3 -3.03 -11.93 19.50
N ALA A 4 -2.00 -11.40 20.18
CA ALA A 4 -0.94 -10.61 19.55
C ALA A 4 -0.16 -11.39 18.46
N LEU A 5 0.08 -12.68 18.65
CA LEU A 5 0.79 -13.53 17.68
C LEU A 5 -0.07 -13.83 16.45
N ILE A 6 -1.39 -13.96 16.63
CA ILE A 6 -2.33 -14.20 15.54
C ILE A 6 -2.41 -12.97 14.63
N ILE A 7 -2.48 -11.77 15.21
CA ILE A 7 -2.47 -10.52 14.45
C ILE A 7 -1.14 -10.38 13.69
N LEU A 8 -0.01 -10.65 14.36
CA LEU A 8 1.30 -10.60 13.73
C LEU A 8 1.39 -11.57 12.54
N SER A 9 0.97 -12.83 12.70
CA SER A 9 1.02 -13.81 11.61
C SER A 9 0.18 -13.37 10.42
N VAL A 10 -1.02 -12.84 10.66
CA VAL A 10 -1.90 -12.36 9.59
C VAL A 10 -1.31 -11.16 8.86
N VAL A 11 -0.76 -10.18 9.59
CA VAL A 11 -0.10 -9.01 8.98
C VAL A 11 1.10 -9.45 8.13
N VAL A 12 1.88 -10.42 8.61
CA VAL A 12 2.98 -11.03 7.83
C VAL A 12 2.46 -11.69 6.56
N THR A 13 1.41 -12.50 6.64
CA THR A 13 0.79 -13.13 5.45
C THR A 13 0.30 -12.09 4.44
N VAL A 14 -0.39 -11.04 4.89
CA VAL A 14 -0.82 -9.94 4.04
C VAL A 14 0.37 -9.26 3.36
N HIS A 15 1.46 -9.06 4.09
CA HIS A 15 2.66 -8.47 3.54
C HIS A 15 3.33 -9.35 2.47
N ILE A 16 3.40 -10.67 2.69
CA ILE A 16 3.90 -11.64 1.70
C ILE A 16 3.06 -11.58 0.41
N ILE A 17 1.73 -11.53 0.53
CA ILE A 17 0.82 -11.39 -0.61
C ILE A 17 1.09 -10.08 -1.37
N ASN A 18 1.33 -8.98 -0.65
CA ASN A 18 1.68 -7.70 -1.26
C ASN A 18 3.07 -7.71 -1.93
N LEU A 19 4.02 -8.54 -1.47
CA LEU A 19 5.33 -8.71 -2.08
C LEU A 19 5.29 -9.47 -3.40
N ILE A 20 4.45 -10.50 -3.50
CA ILE A 20 4.28 -11.31 -4.72
C ILE A 20 3.72 -10.44 -5.87
N GLY A 21 2.89 -9.46 -5.52
CA GLY A 21 2.33 -8.50 -6.46
C GLY A 21 1.17 -9.08 -7.28
N ARG A 22 0.21 -8.23 -7.63
CA ARG A 22 -1.02 -8.63 -8.34
C ARG A 22 -0.74 -9.27 -9.70
N GLU A 23 0.25 -8.76 -10.43
CA GLU A 23 0.63 -9.24 -11.77
C GLU A 23 1.08 -10.70 -11.79
N ARG A 24 1.83 -11.12 -10.77
CA ARG A 24 2.30 -12.50 -10.65
C ARG A 24 1.14 -13.45 -10.34
N ILE A 25 0.22 -13.01 -9.48
CA ILE A 25 -0.97 -13.78 -9.12
C ILE A 25 -1.91 -13.90 -10.31
N GLU A 26 -2.14 -12.81 -11.05
CA GLU A 26 -2.97 -12.83 -12.26
C GLU A 26 -2.36 -13.75 -13.32
N SER A 27 -1.05 -13.67 -13.55
CA SER A 27 -0.34 -14.51 -14.53
C SER A 27 -0.34 -15.99 -14.16
N ALA A 28 -0.28 -16.32 -12.87
CA ALA A 28 -0.34 -17.69 -12.38
C ALA A 28 -1.77 -18.26 -12.39
N LEU A 29 -2.76 -17.44 -12.03
CA LEU A 29 -4.15 -17.87 -11.92
C LEU A 29 -4.85 -17.95 -13.27
N LYS A 30 -4.48 -17.10 -14.24
CA LYS A 30 -5.04 -17.10 -15.59
C LYS A 30 -4.99 -18.47 -16.30
N PRO A 31 -3.84 -19.17 -16.43
CA PRO A 31 -3.80 -20.46 -17.09
C PRO A 31 -4.60 -21.52 -16.33
N PHE A 32 -4.69 -21.42 -15.01
CA PHE A 32 -5.50 -22.32 -14.19
C PHE A 32 -6.99 -22.10 -14.42
N TYR A 33 -7.44 -20.84 -14.34
CA TYR A 33 -8.83 -20.44 -14.60
C TYR A 33 -9.26 -20.81 -16.03
N LEU A 34 -8.43 -20.50 -17.03
CA LEU A 34 -8.71 -20.81 -18.42
C LEU A 34 -8.72 -22.32 -18.69
N ARG A 35 -7.93 -23.13 -17.97
CA ARG A 35 -7.98 -24.59 -18.06
C ARG A 35 -9.24 -25.18 -17.43
N LEU A 36 -9.71 -24.62 -16.31
CA LEU A 36 -10.92 -25.13 -15.65
C LEU A 36 -12.18 -24.78 -16.45
N PHE A 37 -12.35 -23.52 -16.83
CA PHE A 37 -13.62 -23.02 -17.36
C PHE A 37 -13.64 -22.87 -18.89
N ASN A 38 -12.53 -22.45 -19.50
CA ASN A 38 -12.46 -22.10 -20.93
C ASN A 38 -11.62 -23.10 -21.75
N ALA A 39 -11.53 -24.35 -21.30
CA ALA A 39 -10.74 -25.39 -21.98
C ALA A 39 -11.15 -25.57 -23.44
N LYS A 40 -12.46 -25.52 -23.72
CA LYS A 40 -13.02 -25.68 -25.07
C LYS A 40 -12.61 -24.55 -26.02
N ASP A 41 -12.74 -23.29 -25.57
CA ASP A 41 -12.33 -22.12 -26.36
C ASP A 41 -10.82 -22.13 -26.62
N LEU A 42 -10.03 -22.56 -25.63
CA LEU A 42 -8.58 -22.66 -25.74
C LEU A 42 -8.15 -23.80 -26.67
N GLN A 43 -8.89 -24.90 -26.72
CA GLN A 43 -8.72 -25.96 -27.72
C GLN A 43 -9.10 -25.50 -29.12
N GLN A 44 -10.23 -24.81 -29.29
CA GLN A 44 -10.65 -24.24 -30.57
C GLN A 44 -9.62 -23.25 -31.13
N GLN A 45 -9.10 -22.35 -30.29
CA GLN A 45 -8.04 -21.43 -30.69
C GLN A 45 -6.78 -22.17 -31.17
N ARG A 46 -6.43 -23.29 -30.53
CA ARG A 46 -5.29 -24.12 -30.93
C ARG A 46 -5.54 -24.88 -32.22
N GLN A 47 -6.74 -25.44 -32.40
CA GLN A 47 -7.13 -26.14 -33.62
C GLN A 47 -7.15 -25.17 -34.81
N LEU A 48 -7.82 -24.02 -34.68
CA LEU A 48 -7.87 -23.00 -35.73
C LEU A 48 -6.50 -22.45 -36.11
N LYS A 49 -5.55 -22.34 -35.18
CA LYS A 49 -4.15 -21.97 -35.48
C LYS A 49 -3.43 -23.04 -36.31
N LYS A 50 -3.64 -24.32 -35.99
CA LYS A 50 -3.07 -25.44 -36.75
C LYS A 50 -3.68 -25.50 -38.15
N ASP A 51 -5.01 -25.39 -38.24
CA ASP A 51 -5.74 -25.39 -39.50
C ASP A 51 -5.34 -24.18 -40.35
N LEU A 52 -5.21 -22.99 -39.76
CA LEU A 52 -4.74 -21.81 -40.47
C LEU A 52 -3.33 -22.02 -41.04
N PHE A 53 -2.42 -22.61 -40.25
CA PHE A 53 -1.07 -22.90 -40.70
C PHE A 53 -1.06 -23.90 -41.87
N SER A 54 -1.79 -25.02 -41.77
CA SER A 54 -1.88 -26.01 -42.85
C SER A 54 -2.53 -25.43 -44.11
N THR A 55 -3.57 -24.61 -43.96
CA THR A 55 -4.29 -23.99 -45.08
C THR A 55 -3.44 -22.90 -45.75
N ARG A 56 -2.67 -22.11 -44.97
CA ARG A 56 -1.68 -21.15 -45.49
C ARG A 56 -0.57 -21.85 -46.27
N GLN A 57 -0.09 -22.98 -45.77
CA GLN A 57 0.93 -23.77 -46.43
C GLN A 57 0.42 -24.30 -47.78
N GLN A 58 -0.79 -24.87 -47.82
CA GLN A 58 -1.41 -25.32 -49.07
C GLN A 58 -1.60 -24.18 -50.07
N LEU A 59 -1.91 -22.97 -49.60
CA LEU A 59 -2.10 -21.79 -50.45
C LEU A 59 -0.78 -21.37 -51.08
N ASN A 60 0.32 -21.46 -50.33
CA ASN A 60 1.66 -21.15 -50.84
C ASN A 60 2.17 -22.19 -51.86
N LEU A 61 1.70 -23.45 -51.77
CA LEU A 61 2.02 -24.51 -52.73
C LEU A 61 1.14 -24.49 -53.99
N THR A 62 0.03 -23.73 -53.98
CA THR A 62 -0.95 -23.69 -55.07
C THR A 62 -0.65 -22.53 -56.02
N SER A 63 -0.40 -22.82 -57.30
CA SER A 63 -0.33 -21.80 -58.37
C SER A 63 -1.67 -21.06 -58.47
N SER A 64 -1.65 -19.74 -58.26
CA SER A 64 -2.88 -18.93 -58.28
C SER A 64 -3.46 -18.74 -59.68
N GLN A 65 -2.70 -19.03 -60.74
CA GLN A 65 -3.13 -18.86 -62.13
C GLN A 65 -3.75 -20.14 -62.69
N ASP A 66 -3.10 -21.29 -62.51
CA ASP A 66 -3.56 -22.56 -63.10
C ASP A 66 -4.63 -23.25 -62.25
N GLU A 67 -4.52 -23.11 -60.92
CA GLU A 67 -5.47 -23.69 -59.97
C GLU A 67 -6.38 -22.63 -59.32
N PHE A 68 -6.77 -21.58 -60.07
CA PHE A 68 -7.54 -20.44 -59.52
C PHE A 68 -8.79 -20.85 -58.73
N ALA A 69 -9.54 -21.85 -59.20
CA ALA A 69 -10.73 -22.34 -58.51
C ALA A 69 -10.41 -22.94 -57.12
N LYS A 70 -9.28 -23.64 -56.98
CA LYS A 70 -8.81 -24.22 -55.73
C LYS A 70 -8.18 -23.15 -54.84
N TRP A 71 -7.37 -22.26 -55.42
CA TRP A 71 -6.81 -21.09 -54.75
C TRP A 71 -7.91 -20.20 -54.13
N ALA A 72 -8.98 -19.90 -54.87
CA ALA A 72 -10.10 -19.09 -54.41
C ALA A 72 -10.88 -19.75 -53.26
N LYS A 73 -11.11 -21.07 -53.33
CA LYS A 73 -11.73 -21.83 -52.22
C LYS A 73 -10.85 -21.80 -50.97
N LEU A 74 -9.55 -22.05 -51.15
CA LEU A 74 -8.59 -22.12 -50.06
C LEU A 74 -8.39 -20.76 -49.38
N ARG A 75 -8.39 -19.68 -50.17
CA ARG A 75 -8.34 -18.32 -49.65
C ARG A 75 -9.55 -18.00 -48.77
N ARG A 76 -10.77 -18.35 -49.22
CA ARG A 76 -11.99 -18.19 -48.40
C ARG A 76 -11.93 -18.99 -47.09
N SER A 77 -11.33 -20.19 -47.08
CA SER A 77 -11.12 -20.93 -45.83
C SER A 77 -10.09 -20.26 -44.91
N VAL A 78 -8.99 -19.71 -45.45
CA VAL A 78 -8.02 -18.92 -44.66
C VAL A 78 -8.72 -17.72 -44.01
N ASP A 79 -9.48 -16.95 -44.80
CA ASP A 79 -10.19 -15.78 -44.31
C ASP A 79 -11.25 -16.17 -43.25
N LYS A 80 -11.94 -17.30 -43.42
CA LYS A 80 -12.85 -17.87 -42.41
C LYS A 80 -12.14 -18.25 -41.11
N HIS A 81 -11.00 -18.93 -41.18
CA HIS A 81 -10.23 -19.33 -39.98
C HIS A 81 -9.64 -18.12 -39.25
N VAL A 82 -9.22 -17.08 -39.97
CA VAL A 82 -8.77 -15.80 -39.37
C VAL A 82 -9.92 -15.13 -38.63
N ALA A 83 -11.09 -15.00 -39.26
CA ALA A 83 -12.26 -14.42 -38.61
C ALA A 83 -12.68 -15.18 -37.33
N GLN A 84 -12.62 -16.52 -37.36
CA GLN A 84 -12.90 -17.35 -36.17
C GLN A 84 -11.84 -17.18 -35.07
N LEU A 85 -10.56 -17.01 -35.43
CA LEU A 85 -9.49 -16.72 -34.46
C LEU A 85 -9.68 -15.36 -33.80
N GLU A 86 -10.06 -14.34 -34.55
CA GLU A 86 -10.32 -13.01 -33.99
C GLU A 86 -11.52 -13.04 -33.04
N ALA A 87 -12.61 -13.71 -33.43
CA ALA A 87 -13.79 -13.87 -32.57
C ALA A 87 -13.47 -14.63 -31.27
N THR A 88 -12.70 -15.73 -31.34
CA THR A 88 -12.29 -16.48 -30.14
C THR A 88 -11.28 -15.70 -29.29
N ASN A 89 -10.37 -14.94 -29.91
CA ASN A 89 -9.44 -14.08 -29.19
C ASN A 89 -10.15 -12.93 -28.46
N ALA A 90 -11.19 -12.34 -29.07
CA ALA A 90 -12.03 -11.33 -28.41
C ALA A 90 -12.76 -11.91 -27.18
N ARG A 91 -13.27 -13.15 -27.27
CA ARG A 91 -13.85 -13.87 -26.12
C ARG A 91 -12.82 -14.12 -25.01
N LEU A 92 -11.61 -14.55 -25.37
CA LEU A 92 -10.49 -14.74 -24.43
C LEU A 92 -10.02 -13.43 -23.79
N ALA A 93 -10.08 -12.32 -24.52
CA ALA A 93 -9.79 -10.99 -23.99
C ALA A 93 -10.85 -10.56 -22.97
N GLY A 94 -12.13 -10.75 -23.26
CA GLY A 94 -13.22 -10.54 -22.30
C GLY A 94 -13.11 -11.47 -21.07
N ALA A 95 -12.75 -12.74 -21.26
CA ALA A 95 -12.51 -13.65 -20.15
C ALA A 95 -11.33 -13.21 -19.26
N SER A 96 -10.28 -12.61 -19.86
CA SER A 96 -9.12 -12.12 -19.10
C SER A 96 -9.48 -10.97 -18.16
N SER A 97 -10.40 -10.09 -18.53
CA SER A 97 -10.84 -8.99 -17.65
C SER A 97 -11.60 -9.51 -16.42
N SER A 98 -12.42 -10.55 -16.56
CA SER A 98 -13.10 -11.19 -15.42
C SER A 98 -12.13 -11.80 -14.41
N VAL A 99 -11.02 -12.40 -14.89
CA VAL A 99 -9.94 -12.90 -14.02
C VAL A 99 -9.31 -11.76 -13.25
N SER A 100 -8.97 -10.66 -13.93
CA SER A 100 -8.39 -9.49 -13.27
C SER A 100 -9.33 -8.91 -12.20
N LEU A 101 -10.64 -8.88 -12.47
CA LEU A 101 -11.65 -8.37 -11.55
C LEU A 101 -11.83 -9.28 -10.34
N LEU A 102 -11.89 -10.60 -10.56
CA LEU A 102 -11.98 -11.60 -9.49
C LEU A 102 -10.72 -11.58 -8.63
N VAL A 103 -9.54 -11.57 -9.23
CA VAL A 103 -8.25 -11.47 -8.51
C VAL A 103 -8.21 -10.20 -7.68
N ARG A 104 -8.63 -9.05 -8.23
CA ARG A 104 -8.71 -7.79 -7.48
C ARG A 104 -9.70 -7.88 -6.32
N ALA A 105 -10.90 -8.42 -6.55
CA ALA A 105 -11.93 -8.55 -5.52
C ALA A 105 -11.49 -9.49 -4.40
N VAL A 106 -10.98 -10.68 -4.74
CA VAL A 106 -10.51 -11.68 -3.77
C VAL A 106 -9.29 -11.18 -3.00
N LEU A 107 -8.33 -10.54 -3.69
CA LEU A 107 -7.19 -9.95 -3.01
C LEU A 107 -7.62 -8.81 -2.10
N PHE A 108 -8.49 -7.91 -2.55
CA PHE A 108 -9.00 -6.84 -1.69
C PHE A 108 -9.70 -7.40 -0.44
N LEU A 109 -10.54 -8.43 -0.61
CA LEU A 109 -11.23 -9.11 0.49
C LEU A 109 -10.22 -9.78 1.44
N GLY A 110 -9.25 -10.51 0.91
CA GLY A 110 -8.28 -11.27 1.69
C GLY A 110 -7.19 -10.42 2.35
N THR A 111 -6.77 -9.32 1.74
CA THR A 111 -5.68 -8.48 2.27
C THR A 111 -6.16 -7.28 3.06
N THR A 112 -7.40 -6.82 2.83
CA THR A 112 -7.93 -5.60 3.45
C THR A 112 -9.08 -5.92 4.38
N LEU A 113 -10.06 -6.73 3.94
CA LEU A 113 -11.22 -7.04 4.76
C LEU A 113 -10.91 -8.09 5.84
N PHE A 114 -10.16 -9.15 5.51
CA PHE A 114 -9.80 -10.19 6.47
C PHE A 114 -9.07 -9.66 7.72
N PRO A 115 -7.97 -8.88 7.62
CA PRO A 115 -7.33 -8.31 8.81
C PRO A 115 -8.23 -7.30 9.54
N PHE A 116 -9.11 -6.59 8.83
CA PHE A 116 -10.08 -5.70 9.44
C PHE A 116 -11.10 -6.45 10.30
N CYS A 117 -11.70 -7.52 9.76
CA CYS A 117 -12.62 -8.39 10.50
C CYS A 117 -11.92 -9.05 11.71
N LEU A 118 -10.67 -9.48 11.54
CA LEU A 118 -9.88 -10.03 12.63
C LEU A 118 -9.64 -9.00 13.74
N THR A 119 -9.25 -7.78 13.35
CA THR A 119 -9.03 -6.66 14.27
C THR A 119 -10.32 -6.28 15.00
N PHE A 120 -11.46 -6.32 14.31
CA PHE A 120 -12.76 -6.09 14.90
C PHE A 120 -13.14 -7.18 15.92
N TYR A 121 -12.90 -8.45 15.59
CA TYR A 121 -13.15 -9.58 16.49
C TYR A 121 -12.29 -9.51 17.76
N PHE A 122 -11.00 -9.21 17.62
CA PHE A 122 -10.05 -9.06 18.73
C PHE A 122 -10.09 -7.68 19.41
N GLY A 123 -10.94 -6.77 18.94
CA GLY A 123 -11.07 -5.43 19.53
C GLY A 123 -11.50 -5.44 21.00
N LYS A 124 -12.15 -6.53 21.47
CA LYS A 124 -12.60 -6.68 22.86
C LYS A 124 -11.54 -7.29 23.79
N THR A 125 -10.41 -7.76 23.27
CA THR A 125 -9.35 -8.37 24.10
C THR A 125 -8.21 -7.38 24.34
N PRO A 126 -7.81 -7.12 25.60
CA PRO A 126 -6.63 -6.30 25.88
C PRO A 126 -5.36 -7.06 25.53
N MET A 127 -4.50 -6.47 24.69
CA MET A 127 -3.25 -7.10 24.22
C MET A 127 -2.09 -6.91 25.20
N PHE A 128 -2.02 -5.74 25.83
CA PHE A 128 -0.96 -5.43 26.79
C PHE A 128 -1.50 -4.43 27.79
N PHE A 129 -1.58 -4.85 29.05
CA PHE A 129 -1.99 -3.98 30.15
C PHE A 129 -0.77 -3.15 30.57
N LEU A 130 -0.87 -1.82 30.48
CA LEU A 130 0.21 -0.97 30.97
C LEU A 130 0.17 -0.95 32.51
N PRO A 131 1.33 -1.05 33.19
CA PRO A 131 1.37 -0.98 34.65
C PRO A 131 0.78 0.37 35.12
N PRO A 132 -0.01 0.38 36.21
CA PRO A 132 -0.56 1.61 36.77
C PRO A 132 0.56 2.62 37.01
N SER A 133 0.42 3.83 36.47
CA SER A 133 1.37 4.91 36.68
C SER A 133 1.29 5.40 38.13
N GLY A 134 1.96 4.70 39.03
CA GLY A 134 2.35 5.25 40.32
C GLY A 134 3.44 6.30 40.10
N SER A 135 3.06 7.49 39.61
CA SER A 135 3.95 8.64 39.72
C SER A 135 4.05 9.00 41.21
N PRO A 136 5.27 9.13 41.80
CA PRO A 136 5.40 9.48 43.21
C PRO A 136 4.96 10.93 43.52
N THR A 137 4.56 11.71 42.51
CA THR A 137 4.31 13.15 42.67
C THR A 137 2.87 13.51 43.07
N VAL A 138 1.93 12.57 43.06
CA VAL A 138 0.55 12.80 43.56
C VAL A 138 0.31 12.25 44.98
N ALA A 139 1.33 11.71 45.64
CA ALA A 139 1.28 11.39 47.07
C ALA A 139 1.07 12.63 47.97
N SER A 140 1.21 13.85 47.44
CA SER A 140 1.08 15.10 48.21
C SER A 140 -0.34 15.69 48.23
N SER A 141 -1.29 15.16 47.46
CA SER A 141 -2.71 15.58 47.51
C SER A 141 -3.65 14.51 48.06
N ALA A 142 -3.20 13.25 48.12
CA ALA A 142 -3.91 12.16 48.80
C ALA A 142 -3.89 12.26 50.34
N ALA A 143 -3.03 13.11 50.92
CA ALA A 143 -2.95 13.34 52.37
C ALA A 143 -4.15 14.12 52.95
N ARG A 144 -5.10 14.60 52.14
CA ARG A 144 -6.32 15.28 52.62
C ARG A 144 -7.61 14.46 52.58
N ILE A 145 -7.58 13.21 52.10
CA ILE A 145 -8.78 12.34 52.07
C ILE A 145 -8.56 11.13 53.01
N SER A 146 -7.98 11.37 54.19
CA SER A 146 -7.74 10.33 55.21
C SER A 146 -8.80 10.30 56.31
N TYR A 147 -9.93 10.99 56.17
CA TYR A 147 -11.02 10.98 57.14
C TYR A 147 -12.34 10.50 56.53
N LEU A 148 -12.36 9.28 55.98
CA LEU A 148 -13.60 8.51 55.96
C LEU A 148 -13.32 7.11 56.51
N PRO A 149 -14.03 6.67 57.57
CA PRO A 149 -13.77 5.41 58.22
C PRO A 149 -14.10 4.25 57.28
N THR A 150 -13.10 3.46 56.95
CA THR A 150 -13.23 2.23 56.16
C THR A 150 -13.90 1.15 56.99
N ARG A 151 -15.17 0.84 56.70
CA ARG A 151 -15.83 -0.36 57.23
C ARG A 151 -15.37 -1.56 56.42
N LYS A 152 -14.39 -2.33 56.94
CA LYS A 152 -13.90 -3.57 56.32
C LYS A 152 -15.05 -4.56 56.10
N ALA A 153 -15.27 -4.97 54.85
CA ALA A 153 -15.94 -6.22 54.50
C ALA A 153 -14.89 -7.25 54.04
N PRO A 154 -15.02 -8.54 54.40
CA PRO A 154 -14.09 -9.59 53.97
C PRO A 154 -14.44 -10.04 52.55
N GLY A 155 -13.49 -9.94 51.62
CA GLY A 155 -13.67 -10.32 50.21
C GLY A 155 -13.36 -9.17 49.25
N GLY A 156 -12.08 -8.80 49.17
CA GLY A 156 -11.62 -7.61 48.45
C GLY A 156 -11.85 -7.61 46.94
N PHE A 157 -12.94 -6.97 46.51
CA PHE A 157 -13.11 -6.41 45.17
C PHE A 157 -14.13 -5.26 45.23
N GLU A 158 -13.67 -4.02 45.16
CA GLU A 158 -14.52 -2.82 45.04
C GLU A 158 -14.19 -2.12 43.70
N ILE A 159 -15.22 -1.92 42.87
CA ILE A 159 -15.19 -1.04 41.70
C ILE A 159 -15.71 0.34 42.15
N PRO A 160 -14.93 1.43 42.01
CA PRO A 160 -15.42 2.77 42.35
C PRO A 160 -16.50 3.22 41.37
N HIS A 161 -17.66 3.57 41.90
CA HIS A 161 -18.85 3.99 41.16
C HIS A 161 -19.11 5.48 41.32
N ASP A 162 -18.08 6.34 41.20
CA ASP A 162 -18.27 7.81 41.16
C ASP A 162 -17.77 8.40 39.85
N ALA A 163 -18.74 8.56 38.96
CA ALA A 163 -18.62 8.92 37.56
C ALA A 163 -19.02 10.39 37.31
N THR A 164 -18.37 11.36 37.96
CA THR A 164 -18.76 12.78 37.79
C THR A 164 -17.66 13.74 37.33
N HIS A 165 -16.44 13.29 37.04
CA HIS A 165 -15.44 14.13 36.34
C HIS A 165 -14.71 13.40 35.20
N ALA A 166 -15.48 12.74 34.32
CA ALA A 166 -14.98 12.02 33.14
C ALA A 166 -14.13 12.87 32.18
N TRP A 167 -14.19 14.21 32.27
CA TRP A 167 -13.41 15.13 31.43
C TRP A 167 -12.04 15.53 32.02
N SER A 168 -11.78 15.31 33.33
CA SER A 168 -10.50 15.69 33.95
C SER A 168 -9.45 14.58 33.95
N MET A 169 -9.82 13.32 33.69
CA MET A 169 -8.89 12.18 33.63
C MET A 169 -8.31 11.90 32.23
N VAL A 170 -8.52 12.78 31.24
CA VAL A 170 -7.84 12.71 29.93
C VAL A 170 -6.33 12.93 30.06
N ASN A 171 -5.88 13.47 31.20
CA ASN A 171 -4.48 13.81 31.44
C ASN A 171 -3.68 12.75 32.24
N GLU A 172 -4.32 11.65 32.69
CA GLU A 172 -3.73 10.65 33.61
C GLU A 172 -3.37 9.31 32.91
N THR A 173 -3.18 9.34 31.60
CA THR A 173 -2.47 8.29 30.85
C THR A 173 -1.27 8.93 30.17
N TYR A 174 -0.09 8.32 30.28
CA TYR A 174 1.24 8.79 29.78
C TYR A 174 1.24 9.41 28.37
N LEU A 175 0.24 9.11 27.54
CA LEU A 175 -0.03 9.68 26.23
C LEU A 175 -1.36 10.43 26.31
N GLY A 176 -1.39 11.77 26.42
CA GLY A 176 -2.60 12.58 26.61
C GLY A 176 -3.76 12.32 25.61
N PRO A 177 -4.03 13.18 24.61
CA PRO A 177 -5.10 12.94 23.61
C PRO A 177 -4.91 11.62 22.82
N LEU A 178 -3.68 11.13 22.79
CA LEU A 178 -3.30 9.87 22.17
C LEU A 178 -3.83 8.64 22.92
N GLY A 179 -4.03 8.69 24.23
CA GLY A 179 -4.62 7.60 25.02
C GLY A 179 -6.07 7.31 24.62
N TRP A 180 -6.82 8.37 24.29
CA TRP A 180 -8.15 8.27 23.69
C TRP A 180 -8.08 7.63 22.29
N LEU A 181 -7.10 8.02 21.47
CA LEU A 181 -6.87 7.48 20.13
C LEU A 181 -6.40 6.01 20.16
N LEU A 182 -5.60 5.63 21.16
CA LEU A 182 -5.14 4.28 21.46
C LEU A 182 -6.28 3.37 21.96
N ALA A 183 -7.29 3.93 22.63
CA ALA A 183 -8.48 3.23 23.10
C ALA A 183 -9.62 3.19 22.08
N MET A 184 -9.50 3.91 20.95
CA MET A 184 -10.61 4.22 20.03
C MET A 184 -11.17 3.04 19.24
N THR A 185 -10.70 1.81 19.49
CA THR A 185 -11.39 0.60 19.03
C THR A 185 -11.57 -0.38 20.21
N ALA A 186 -12.50 -0.04 21.12
CA ALA A 186 -13.19 -0.96 22.02
C ALA A 186 -12.34 -1.76 23.04
N ALA A 187 -11.13 -1.32 23.39
CA ALA A 187 -10.37 -1.92 24.49
C ALA A 187 -10.74 -1.26 25.84
N PRO A 188 -10.89 -2.03 26.94
CA PRO A 188 -10.99 -1.49 28.29
C PRO A 188 -9.77 -0.60 28.61
N ARG A 189 -10.01 0.53 29.30
CA ARG A 189 -9.02 1.58 29.58
C ARG A 189 -7.75 1.01 30.24
N GLY A 190 -6.57 1.45 29.79
CA GLY A 190 -5.26 1.01 30.30
C GLY A 190 -4.52 -0.04 29.44
N SER A 191 -5.08 -0.45 28.30
CA SER A 191 -4.46 -1.42 27.38
C SER A 191 -4.26 -0.86 25.97
N VAL A 192 -3.24 -1.38 25.28
CA VAL A 192 -3.07 -1.14 23.83
C VAL A 192 -4.19 -1.85 23.06
N SER A 193 -4.86 -1.12 22.15
CA SER A 193 -5.87 -1.68 21.26
C SER A 193 -5.26 -2.65 20.23
N ALA A 194 -6.00 -3.70 19.88
CA ALA A 194 -5.71 -4.59 18.76
C ALA A 194 -5.50 -3.83 17.43
N GLY A 195 -6.23 -2.73 17.22
CA GLY A 195 -6.09 -1.87 16.04
C GLY A 195 -4.74 -1.13 16.02
N MET A 196 -4.31 -0.56 17.15
CA MET A 196 -3.00 0.10 17.24
C MET A 196 -1.85 -0.91 17.14
N TRP A 197 -2.01 -2.09 17.74
CA TRP A 197 -1.03 -3.16 17.59
C TRP A 197 -0.86 -3.57 16.11
N SER A 198 -1.96 -3.71 15.37
CA SER A 198 -1.93 -4.01 13.94
C SER A 198 -1.23 -2.93 13.11
N THR A 199 -1.49 -1.64 13.40
CA THR A 199 -0.84 -0.54 12.66
C THR A 199 0.65 -0.48 12.95
N ILE A 200 1.07 -0.68 14.20
CA ILE A 200 2.49 -0.74 14.60
C ILE A 200 3.18 -1.90 13.87
N CYS A 201 2.64 -3.13 13.95
CA CYS A 201 3.22 -4.28 13.26
C CYS A 201 3.34 -4.04 11.75
N THR A 202 2.32 -3.46 11.12
CA THR A 202 2.34 -3.13 9.69
C THR A 202 3.45 -2.15 9.36
N ARG A 203 3.62 -1.08 10.15
CA ARG A 203 4.67 -0.07 9.94
C ARG A 203 6.06 -0.65 10.13
N VAL A 204 6.27 -1.46 11.17
CA VAL A 204 7.55 -2.13 11.43
C VAL A 204 7.92 -3.05 10.26
N ILE A 205 6.99 -3.89 9.77
CA ILE A 205 7.22 -4.77 8.64
C ILE A 205 7.53 -3.99 7.35
N LEU A 206 6.85 -2.86 7.12
CA LEU A 206 7.11 -1.99 5.98
C LEU A 206 8.50 -1.33 6.05
N LEU A 207 8.95 -0.91 7.23
CA LEU A 207 10.30 -0.36 7.42
C LEU A 207 11.37 -1.42 7.20
N ILE A 208 11.19 -2.62 7.78
CA ILE A 208 12.11 -3.75 7.60
C ILE A 208 12.22 -4.10 6.11
N THR A 209 11.10 -4.18 5.39
CA THR A 209 11.15 -4.53 3.96
C THR A 209 11.70 -3.43 3.08
N LYS A 210 11.50 -2.14 3.41
CA LYS A 210 12.21 -1.05 2.74
C LYS A 210 13.72 -1.17 2.97
N GLN A 211 14.14 -1.35 4.22
CA GLN A 211 15.54 -1.53 4.55
C GLN A 211 16.16 -2.73 3.81
N ILE A 212 15.46 -3.87 3.76
CA ILE A 212 15.92 -5.06 3.01
C ILE A 212 16.00 -4.76 1.51
N LYS A 213 15.03 -4.04 0.93
CA LYS A 213 15.06 -3.66 -0.48
C LYS A 213 16.19 -2.69 -0.79
N ASP A 214 16.42 -1.69 0.06
CA ASP A 214 17.50 -0.73 -0.09
C ASP A 214 18.87 -1.41 0.03
N LEU A 215 19.00 -2.36 0.97
CA LEU A 215 20.19 -3.20 1.09
C LEU A 215 20.35 -4.14 -0.12
N PHE A 216 19.27 -4.77 -0.59
CA PHE A 216 19.31 -5.65 -1.77
C PHE A 216 19.69 -4.87 -3.03
N VAL A 217 19.13 -3.67 -3.21
CA VAL A 217 19.51 -2.75 -4.29
C VAL A 217 20.97 -2.33 -4.09
N ALA A 218 21.42 -1.96 -2.89
CA ALA A 218 22.82 -1.64 -2.64
C ALA A 218 23.78 -2.82 -2.96
N LEU A 219 23.34 -4.06 -2.77
CA LEU A 219 24.12 -5.28 -3.06
C LEU A 219 24.07 -5.70 -4.54
N THR A 220 22.94 -5.49 -5.23
CA THR A 220 22.73 -5.89 -6.63
C THR A 220 22.98 -4.77 -7.64
N TYR A 221 23.00 -3.52 -7.20
CA TYR A 221 23.40 -2.33 -7.94
C TYR A 221 24.87 -2.04 -7.65
N SER A 222 25.75 -2.86 -8.23
CA SER A 222 27.16 -2.50 -8.40
C SER A 222 27.31 -1.75 -9.71
N ASP A 223 26.77 -0.53 -9.80
CA ASP A 223 27.01 0.33 -10.96
C ASP A 223 28.08 1.38 -10.63
N PRO A 224 29.21 1.44 -11.35
CA PRO A 224 30.31 2.39 -11.15
C PRO A 224 29.97 3.84 -11.55
N ILE A 225 28.69 4.22 -11.48
CA ILE A 225 28.13 5.51 -11.94
C ILE A 225 27.33 6.19 -10.79
N ALA A 226 27.45 5.70 -9.55
CA ALA A 226 26.92 6.38 -8.37
C ALA A 226 27.93 7.32 -7.68
N ALA A 227 29.21 7.28 -8.07
CA ALA A 227 30.23 8.18 -7.55
C ALA A 227 30.04 9.64 -8.05
N GLU A 228 29.41 9.84 -9.21
CA GLU A 228 29.26 11.17 -9.80
C GLU A 228 27.98 11.90 -9.33
N LYS A 229 26.89 11.18 -9.03
CA LYS A 229 25.63 11.82 -8.62
C LYS A 229 25.58 12.26 -7.15
N LYS A 230 26.40 11.68 -6.26
CA LYS A 230 26.57 12.19 -4.87
C LYS A 230 27.37 13.50 -4.81
N SER A 231 28.22 13.77 -5.79
CA SER A 231 28.97 15.03 -5.90
C SER A 231 28.11 16.17 -6.46
N ALA A 232 27.06 15.87 -7.24
CA ALA A 232 26.20 16.89 -7.85
C ALA A 232 25.05 17.38 -6.95
N SER A 233 24.46 16.55 -6.08
CA SER A 233 23.36 17.03 -5.21
C SER A 233 23.84 17.82 -3.99
N THR A 234 25.12 17.70 -3.62
CA THR A 234 25.71 18.46 -2.50
C THR A 234 26.12 19.88 -2.90
N GLN A 235 26.21 20.18 -4.20
CA GLN A 235 26.56 21.53 -4.68
C GLN A 235 25.35 22.43 -4.95
N ASN A 236 24.18 21.89 -5.29
CA ASN A 236 23.00 22.73 -5.55
C ASN A 236 22.37 23.36 -4.28
N GLU A 237 22.56 22.76 -3.10
CA GLU A 237 22.09 23.39 -1.85
C GLU A 237 23.05 24.50 -1.36
N LYS A 238 24.32 24.48 -1.79
CA LYS A 238 25.33 25.47 -1.38
C LYS A 238 25.41 26.70 -2.29
N VAL A 239 24.91 26.61 -3.53
CA VAL A 239 24.86 27.76 -4.46
C VAL A 239 23.66 28.66 -4.18
N GLU A 240 22.51 28.09 -3.78
CA GLU A 240 21.31 28.89 -3.47
C GLU A 240 21.48 29.71 -2.18
N ALA A 241 22.20 29.19 -1.18
CA ALA A 241 22.52 29.92 0.05
C ALA A 241 23.57 31.05 -0.11
N LYS A 242 24.31 31.08 -1.23
CA LYS A 242 25.32 32.13 -1.50
C LYS A 242 24.82 33.23 -2.43
N ALA A 243 23.79 32.99 -3.23
CA ALA A 243 23.20 34.00 -4.11
C ALA A 243 22.25 34.98 -3.38
N THR A 244 21.73 34.62 -2.20
CA THR A 244 20.80 35.47 -1.44
C THR A 244 21.49 36.52 -0.56
N SER A 245 22.81 36.44 -0.32
CA SER A 245 23.52 37.44 0.51
C SER A 245 24.20 38.55 -0.30
N SER A 246 24.29 38.46 -1.63
CA SER A 246 24.93 39.50 -2.47
C SER A 246 23.93 40.37 -3.23
N ALA A 247 22.63 40.11 -3.13
CA ALA A 247 21.59 40.89 -3.81
C ALA A 247 20.98 42.02 -2.94
N ILE A 248 21.44 42.18 -1.69
CA ILE A 248 20.91 43.19 -0.76
C ILE A 248 21.69 44.51 -0.80
N ASP A 249 22.94 44.54 -1.26
CA ASP A 249 23.76 45.78 -1.26
C ASP A 249 23.70 46.61 -2.56
N GLU A 250 23.16 46.10 -3.68
CA GLU A 250 23.12 46.86 -4.95
C GLU A 250 21.84 47.70 -5.14
N LYS A 251 20.84 47.52 -4.27
CA LYS A 251 19.55 48.23 -4.41
C LYS A 251 19.50 49.61 -3.76
N THR A 252 20.53 49.99 -3.03
CA THR A 252 20.60 51.28 -2.32
C THR A 252 21.28 52.40 -3.12
N ASP A 253 22.01 52.09 -4.20
CA ASP A 253 22.73 53.10 -5.01
C ASP A 253 21.98 53.48 -6.31
N SER A 254 21.22 52.55 -6.91
CA SER A 254 20.48 52.81 -8.16
C SER A 254 19.30 53.78 -8.00
N SER A 255 18.83 54.05 -6.78
CA SER A 255 17.75 55.01 -6.53
C SER A 255 18.24 56.47 -6.41
N ALA A 256 19.55 56.70 -6.31
CA ALA A 256 20.15 58.04 -6.33
C ALA A 256 20.37 58.57 -7.77
N ARG A 257 20.59 57.68 -8.75
CA ARG A 257 20.86 58.07 -10.15
C ARG A 257 19.62 58.45 -10.97
N LYS A 258 18.41 58.09 -10.52
CA LYS A 258 17.15 58.43 -11.23
C LYS A 258 16.56 59.81 -10.91
N ARG A 259 17.11 60.56 -9.97
CA ARG A 259 16.65 61.94 -9.68
C ARG A 259 17.35 63.03 -10.49
N ASN A 260 18.49 62.74 -11.12
CA ASN A 260 19.32 63.77 -11.80
C ASN A 260 19.15 63.81 -13.33
N VAL A 261 18.22 63.04 -13.91
CA VAL A 261 18.00 62.96 -15.37
C VAL A 261 16.58 63.45 -15.76
N ALA A 262 15.88 64.14 -14.85
CA ALA A 262 14.58 64.74 -15.11
C ALA A 262 14.63 66.27 -15.32
N THR A 263 15.83 66.87 -15.47
CA THR A 263 16.00 68.34 -15.58
C THR A 263 16.74 68.79 -16.84
N THR A 264 16.95 67.92 -17.83
CA THR A 264 17.58 68.32 -19.11
C THR A 264 16.91 67.61 -20.29
N ALA A 265 15.64 67.95 -20.55
CA ALA A 265 14.97 67.70 -21.83
C ALA A 265 13.71 68.57 -21.93
N SER A 266 13.90 69.88 -21.92
CA SER A 266 12.92 70.88 -22.37
C SER A 266 13.71 72.06 -22.90
N ASP A 267 14.22 71.90 -24.12
CA ASP A 267 14.42 72.91 -25.17
C ASP A 267 14.90 72.21 -26.44
#